data_AF-A0A2G8SJ23-F1
#
_entry.id   AF-A0A2G8SJ23-F1
#
_cell.length_a   1.000
_cell.length_b   1.000
_cell.length_c   1.000
_cell.angle_alpha   90.00
_cell.angle_beta   90.00
_cell.angle_gamma   90.00
#
_symmetry.space_group_name_H-M   'P 1'
#
loop_
_entity.id
_entity.type
_entity.pdbx_description
1 polymer ?
#
loop_
_entity_poly.entity_id
_entity_poly.type
_entity_poly.pdbx_seq_one_letter_code
_entity_poly.pdbx_strand_id
1 'polypeptide(L)'
;MSRAQVPKEARMYRKKLFAGGRMPTHDEKWRVYEDMVNIYGCTGYTRRQHSNWCTDLERNRLKSPRPLIAARLQVTPNPTAVEVARWALELNIADVDAFRLVGALLPEGVKAQAHFEHSLHHTQFALGEL
;
A
#
# COMPACT_ATOMS: atom_id res chain seq x y z
N MET A 1 13.87 25.99 -14.57
CA MET A 1 14.88 25.33 -13.72
C MET A 1 14.62 23.83 -13.71
N SER A 2 15.60 23.02 -14.09
CA SER A 2 15.51 21.54 -14.07
C SER A 2 15.20 21.07 -12.65
N ARG A 3 14.24 20.14 -12.47
CA ARG A 3 14.02 19.46 -11.18
C ARG A 3 15.35 18.79 -10.81
N ALA A 4 16.03 19.29 -9.78
CA ALA A 4 17.28 18.69 -9.29
C ALA A 4 17.08 17.17 -9.20
N GLN A 5 17.78 16.43 -10.07
CA GLN A 5 17.57 15.00 -10.19
C GLN A 5 18.18 14.33 -8.96
N VAL A 6 17.30 13.93 -8.05
CA VAL A 6 17.69 13.23 -6.83
C VAL A 6 18.29 11.89 -7.24
N PRO A 7 19.53 11.58 -6.82
CA PRO A 7 20.21 10.33 -7.17
C PRO A 7 19.35 9.10 -6.85
N LYS A 8 19.59 8.00 -7.58
CA LYS A 8 18.84 6.75 -7.39
C LYS A 8 18.93 6.25 -5.94
N GLU A 9 20.11 6.36 -5.33
CA GLU A 9 20.39 6.01 -3.94
C GLU A 9 19.53 6.84 -2.97
N ALA A 10 19.56 8.17 -3.10
CA ALA A 10 18.75 9.07 -2.28
C ALA A 10 17.23 8.83 -2.47
N ARG A 11 16.78 8.43 -3.66
CA ARG A 11 15.37 8.05 -3.89
C ARG A 11 14.96 6.79 -3.13
N MET A 12 15.88 5.90 -2.75
CA MET A 12 15.55 4.70 -1.97
C MET A 12 15.10 5.06 -0.55
N TYR A 13 15.72 6.07 0.07
CA TYR A 13 15.35 6.54 1.40
C TYR A 13 13.90 7.04 1.44
N ARG A 14 13.53 7.85 0.44
CA ARG A 14 12.15 8.28 0.20
C ARG A 14 11.17 7.12 0.05
N LYS A 15 11.51 6.11 -0.77
CA LYS A 15 10.65 4.93 -0.96
C LYS A 15 10.45 4.17 0.35
N LYS A 16 11.52 4.00 1.15
CA LYS A 16 11.46 3.35 2.46
C LYS A 16 10.62 4.14 3.47
N LEU A 17 10.67 5.47 3.43
CA LEU A 17 9.92 6.34 4.35
C LEU A 17 8.41 6.07 4.32
N PHE A 18 7.85 5.77 3.15
CA PHE A 18 6.43 5.47 2.99
C PHE A 18 6.15 3.98 2.73
N ALA A 19 7.14 3.09 2.85
CA ALA A 19 6.95 1.66 2.57
C ALA A 19 5.88 1.02 3.48
N GLY A 20 5.20 -0.02 2.98
CA GLY A 20 4.21 -0.77 3.76
C GLY A 20 2.93 0.00 4.10
N GLY A 21 2.67 1.15 3.46
CA GLY A 21 1.45 1.93 3.71
C GLY A 21 1.49 2.80 4.98
N ARG A 22 2.62 2.85 5.70
CA ARG A 22 2.79 3.68 6.90
C ARG A 22 2.70 5.18 6.60
N MET A 23 2.21 5.96 7.57
CA MET A 23 2.26 7.42 7.52
C MET A 23 3.39 7.92 8.42
N PRO A 24 4.49 8.44 7.86
CA PRO A 24 5.65 8.84 8.63
C PRO A 24 5.38 10.11 9.46
N THR A 25 5.95 10.18 10.65
CA THR A 25 5.86 11.37 11.52
C THR A 25 6.67 12.54 10.96
N HIS A 26 6.50 13.73 11.54
CA HIS A 26 7.29 14.91 11.18
C HIS A 26 8.79 14.65 11.33
N ASP A 27 9.20 14.04 12.44
CA ASP A 27 10.60 13.77 12.75
C ASP A 27 11.20 12.71 11.82
N GLU A 28 10.43 11.66 11.48
CA GLU A 28 10.88 10.64 10.53
C GLU A 28 11.14 11.21 9.14
N LYS A 29 10.33 12.18 8.69
CA LYS A 29 10.56 12.88 7.42
C LYS A 29 11.87 13.64 7.46
N TRP A 30 12.15 14.38 8.54
CA TRP A 30 13.37 15.17 8.62
C TRP A 30 14.64 14.34 8.77
N ARG A 31 14.61 13.24 9.52
CA ARG A 31 15.75 12.31 9.57
C ARG A 31 16.10 11.79 8.18
N VAL A 32 15.10 11.40 7.39
CA VAL A 32 15.33 10.97 6.00
C VAL A 32 15.89 12.09 5.12
N TYR A 33 15.45 13.33 5.31
CA TYR A 33 16.06 14.47 4.62
C TYR A 33 17.55 14.63 4.96
N GLU A 34 17.89 14.56 6.24
CA GLU A 34 19.27 14.68 6.74
C GLU A 34 20.16 13.56 6.19
N ASP A 35 19.66 12.32 6.17
CA ASP A 35 20.36 11.19 5.55
C ASP A 35 20.61 11.42 4.05
N MET A 36 19.62 11.99 3.35
CA MET A 36 19.66 12.18 1.91
C MET A 36 20.62 13.28 1.45
N VAL A 37 20.73 14.39 2.17
CA VAL A 37 21.57 15.53 1.74
C VAL A 37 23.07 15.22 1.80
N ASN A 38 23.45 14.21 2.58
CA ASN A 38 24.82 13.73 2.69
C ASN A 38 25.23 12.79 1.54
N ILE A 39 24.30 12.39 0.66
CA ILE A 39 24.58 11.52 -0.49
C ILE A 39 25.18 12.33 -1.64
N TYR A 40 26.22 11.78 -2.27
CA TYR A 40 26.85 12.37 -3.45
C TYR A 40 25.81 12.66 -4.56
N GLY A 41 25.83 13.88 -5.10
CA GLY A 41 24.87 14.34 -6.11
C GLY A 41 23.54 14.87 -5.55
N CYS A 42 23.40 15.00 -4.22
CA CYS A 42 22.20 15.55 -3.57
C CYS A 42 22.35 17.01 -3.10
N THR A 43 23.46 17.68 -3.40
CA THR A 43 23.84 19.04 -2.93
C THR A 43 22.84 20.15 -3.27
N GLY A 44 21.95 19.94 -4.24
CA GLY A 44 20.88 20.89 -4.61
C GLY A 44 19.51 20.58 -4.00
N TYR A 45 19.40 19.54 -3.15
CA TYR A 45 18.13 19.09 -2.62
C TYR A 45 17.74 19.82 -1.33
N THR A 46 16.66 20.60 -1.39
CA THR A 46 16.28 21.51 -0.30
C THR A 46 15.22 20.90 0.63
N ARG A 47 15.17 21.40 1.87
CA ARG A 47 14.09 21.08 2.84
C ARG A 47 12.71 21.31 2.26
N ARG A 48 12.53 22.40 1.49
CA ARG A 48 11.26 22.71 0.81
C ARG A 48 10.88 21.66 -0.23
N GLN A 49 11.83 21.21 -1.04
CA GLN A 49 11.56 20.14 -2.01
C GLN A 49 11.21 18.81 -1.31
N HIS A 50 11.78 18.57 -0.12
CA HIS A 50 11.41 17.42 0.71
C HIS A 50 10.01 17.51 1.29
N SER A 51 9.68 18.64 1.93
CA SER A 51 8.36 18.89 2.48
C SER A 51 7.27 18.82 1.40
N ASN A 52 7.49 19.41 0.22
CA ASN A 52 6.56 19.33 -0.91
C ASN A 52 6.37 17.88 -1.37
N TRP A 53 7.47 17.12 -1.54
CA TRP A 53 7.39 15.73 -1.96
C TRP A 53 6.64 14.85 -0.95
N CYS A 54 6.87 15.04 0.36
CA CYS A 54 6.11 14.35 1.42
C CYS A 54 4.63 14.73 1.34
N THR A 55 4.32 16.02 1.29
CA THR A 55 2.94 16.53 1.21
C THR A 55 2.19 15.98 0.00
N ASP A 56 2.83 15.94 -1.17
CA ASP A 56 2.24 15.39 -2.40
C ASP A 56 1.92 13.90 -2.24
N LEU A 57 2.82 13.14 -1.63
CA LEU A 57 2.60 11.72 -1.31
C LEU A 57 1.48 11.52 -0.31
N GLU A 58 1.42 12.34 0.73
CA GLU A 58 0.37 12.29 1.75
C GLU A 58 -1.00 12.59 1.14
N ARG A 59 -1.10 13.64 0.32
CA ARG A 59 -2.34 13.95 -0.42
C ARG A 59 -2.74 12.80 -1.32
N ASN A 60 -1.80 12.21 -2.07
CA ASN A 60 -2.09 11.08 -2.94
C ASN A 60 -2.50 9.82 -2.16
N ARG A 61 -1.97 9.64 -0.94
CA ARG A 61 -2.34 8.53 -0.05
C ARG A 61 -3.68 8.74 0.62
N LEU A 62 -4.00 9.96 1.06
CA LEU A 62 -5.29 10.31 1.63
C LEU A 62 -6.40 10.22 0.57
N LYS A 63 -6.07 10.44 -0.70
CA LYS A 63 -6.95 10.15 -1.84
C LYS A 63 -7.01 8.68 -2.21
N SER A 64 -6.09 7.84 -1.71
CA SER A 64 -6.10 6.42 -2.01
C SER A 64 -7.22 5.75 -1.23
N PRO A 65 -8.00 4.86 -1.84
CA PRO A 65 -8.99 4.04 -1.13
C PRO A 65 -8.35 2.99 -0.22
N ARG A 66 -7.03 2.74 -0.33
CA ARG A 66 -6.32 1.67 0.39
C ARG A 66 -6.47 1.73 1.92
N PRO A 67 -6.29 2.88 2.60
CA PRO A 67 -6.45 2.95 4.06
C PRO A 67 -7.88 2.66 4.51
N LEU A 68 -8.87 3.07 3.72
CA LEU A 68 -10.29 2.82 4.01
C LEU A 68 -10.63 1.33 3.88
N ILE A 69 -10.14 0.68 2.82
CA ILE A 69 -10.27 -0.78 2.67
C ILE A 69 -9.53 -1.51 3.79
N ALA A 70 -8.32 -1.05 4.18
CA ALA A 70 -7.57 -1.65 5.28
C ALA A 70 -8.33 -1.54 6.62
N ALA A 71 -8.96 -0.39 6.90
CA ALA A 71 -9.79 -0.22 8.09
C ALA A 71 -11.02 -1.14 8.07
N ARG A 72 -11.67 -1.29 6.91
CA ARG A 72 -12.81 -2.23 6.75
C ARG A 72 -12.39 -3.68 6.97
N LEU A 73 -11.20 -4.08 6.50
CA LEU A 73 -10.64 -5.42 6.74
C LEU A 73 -10.31 -5.70 8.21
N GLN A 74 -10.04 -4.68 9.03
CA GLN A 74 -9.87 -4.88 10.48
C GLN A 74 -11.20 -5.25 11.16
N VAL A 75 -12.33 -4.78 10.63
CA VAL A 75 -13.67 -5.08 11.13
C VAL A 75 -14.22 -6.37 10.51
N THR A 76 -13.96 -6.59 9.22
CA THR A 76 -14.41 -7.75 8.44
C THR A 76 -13.19 -8.43 7.79
N PRO A 77 -12.48 -9.33 8.51
CA PRO A 77 -11.23 -9.93 8.02
C PRO A 77 -11.39 -10.89 6.83
N ASN A 78 -12.60 -11.44 6.63
CA ASN A 78 -12.92 -12.34 5.53
C ASN A 78 -14.17 -11.84 4.78
N PRO A 79 -14.04 -10.77 3.98
CA PRO A 79 -15.19 -10.20 3.29
C PRO A 79 -15.62 -11.07 2.10
N THR A 80 -16.93 -11.21 1.94
CA THR A 80 -17.56 -11.79 0.75
C THR A 80 -17.36 -10.89 -0.47
N ALA A 81 -17.51 -11.45 -1.68
CA ALA A 81 -17.46 -10.68 -2.91
C ALA A 81 -18.49 -9.53 -2.94
N VAL A 82 -19.67 -9.74 -2.34
CA VAL A 82 -20.73 -8.72 -2.24
C VAL A 82 -20.31 -7.56 -1.33
N GLU A 83 -19.63 -7.84 -0.23
CA GLU A 83 -19.09 -6.80 0.66
C GLU A 83 -18.00 -6.00 -0.03
N VAL A 84 -17.09 -6.65 -0.77
CA VAL A 84 -16.05 -5.97 -1.53
C VAL A 84 -16.65 -5.08 -2.64
N ALA A 85 -17.68 -5.54 -3.35
CA ALA A 85 -18.38 -4.74 -4.35
C ALA A 85 -19.11 -3.53 -3.72
N ARG A 86 -19.76 -3.72 -2.56
CA ARG A 86 -20.35 -2.61 -1.79
C ARG A 86 -19.28 -1.58 -1.41
N TRP A 87 -18.12 -2.05 -0.97
CA TRP A 87 -17.02 -1.17 -0.61
C TRP A 87 -16.51 -0.34 -1.79
N ALA A 88 -16.47 -0.93 -2.98
CA ALA A 88 -16.09 -0.24 -4.22
C ALA A 88 -17.07 0.89 -4.55
N LEU A 89 -18.38 0.61 -4.46
CA LEU A 89 -19.45 1.58 -4.68
C LEU A 89 -19.36 2.77 -3.70
N GLU A 90 -19.22 2.48 -2.40
CA GLU A 90 -19.15 3.52 -1.36
C GLU A 90 -17.89 4.41 -1.50
N LEU A 91 -16.79 3.85 -2.01
CA LEU A 91 -15.54 4.57 -2.23
C LEU A 91 -15.44 5.19 -3.63
N ASN A 92 -16.45 4.98 -4.48
CA ASN A 92 -16.48 5.40 -5.87
C ASN A 92 -15.23 4.97 -6.66
N ILE A 93 -14.88 3.68 -6.56
CA ILE A 93 -13.78 3.05 -7.31
C ILE A 93 -14.29 1.86 -8.10
N ALA A 94 -13.52 1.43 -9.11
CA ALA A 94 -13.87 0.23 -9.87
C ALA A 94 -13.75 -1.04 -8.99
N ASP A 95 -14.66 -1.99 -9.17
CA ASP A 95 -14.67 -3.26 -8.42
C ASP A 95 -13.32 -3.97 -8.50
N VAL A 96 -12.72 -4.03 -9.70
CA VAL A 96 -11.40 -4.65 -9.92
C VAL A 96 -10.31 -4.04 -9.04
N ASP A 97 -10.37 -2.73 -8.78
CA ASP A 97 -9.40 -2.06 -7.92
C ASP A 97 -9.66 -2.37 -6.45
N ALA A 98 -10.93 -2.44 -6.03
CA ALA A 98 -11.30 -2.86 -4.68
C ALA A 98 -10.83 -4.29 -4.39
N PHE A 99 -11.11 -5.25 -5.29
CA PHE A 99 -10.65 -6.64 -5.17
C PHE A 99 -9.12 -6.74 -5.14
N ARG A 100 -8.41 -5.99 -6.01
CA ARG A 100 -6.94 -5.94 -6.00
C ARG A 100 -6.41 -5.42 -4.66
N LEU A 101 -7.04 -4.38 -4.11
CA LEU A 101 -6.63 -3.81 -2.83
C LEU A 101 -6.88 -4.76 -1.67
N VAL A 102 -8.04 -5.43 -1.64
CA VAL A 102 -8.36 -6.46 -0.62
C VAL A 102 -7.36 -7.61 -0.69
N GLY A 103 -7.12 -8.19 -1.87
CA GLY A 103 -6.14 -9.27 -2.04
C GLY A 103 -4.71 -8.88 -1.61
N ALA A 104 -4.32 -7.62 -1.81
CA ALA A 104 -3.03 -7.08 -1.39
C ALA A 104 -2.95 -6.70 0.11
N LEU A 105 -4.08 -6.71 0.83
CA LEU A 105 -4.17 -6.32 2.24
C LEU A 105 -4.52 -7.48 3.17
N LEU A 106 -5.08 -8.58 2.64
CA LEU A 106 -5.36 -9.78 3.42
C LEU A 106 -4.07 -10.34 4.04
N PRO A 107 -4.10 -10.75 5.32
CA PRO A 107 -2.99 -11.45 5.95
C PRO A 107 -2.66 -12.73 5.20
N GLU A 108 -1.37 -13.10 5.12
CA GLU A 108 -0.92 -14.32 4.44
C GLU A 108 -1.58 -15.59 5.02
N GLY A 109 -1.87 -15.60 6.33
CA GLY A 109 -2.61 -16.72 6.95
C GLY A 109 -4.02 -16.91 6.40
N VAL A 110 -4.73 -15.82 6.09
CA VAL A 110 -6.08 -15.88 5.50
C VAL A 110 -6.02 -16.38 4.06
N LYS A 111 -5.01 -15.95 3.30
CA LYS A 111 -4.78 -16.46 1.94
C LYS A 111 -4.46 -17.95 1.96
N ALA A 112 -3.58 -18.39 2.86
CA ALA A 112 -3.20 -19.78 3.01
C ALA A 112 -4.41 -20.66 3.38
N GLN A 113 -5.28 -20.18 4.28
CA GLN A 113 -6.51 -20.88 4.65
C GLN A 113 -7.48 -20.99 3.46
N ALA A 114 -7.73 -19.90 2.73
CA ALA A 114 -8.60 -19.94 1.55
C ALA A 114 -8.06 -20.90 0.47
N HIS A 115 -6.74 -20.94 0.26
CA HIS A 115 -6.11 -21.92 -0.64
C HIS A 115 -6.29 -23.36 -0.16
N PHE A 116 -6.16 -23.61 1.14
CA PHE A 116 -6.37 -24.93 1.73
C PHE A 116 -7.83 -25.38 1.58
N GLU A 117 -8.81 -24.53 1.88
CA GLU A 117 -10.24 -24.80 1.71
C GLU A 117 -10.60 -25.08 0.25
N HIS A 118 -10.10 -24.25 -0.68
CA HIS A 118 -10.27 -24.49 -2.12
C HIS A 118 -9.69 -25.84 -2.57
N SER A 119 -8.52 -26.20 -2.05
CA SER A 119 -7.87 -27.49 -2.35
C SER A 119 -8.67 -28.67 -1.81
N LEU A 120 -9.21 -28.57 -0.59
CA LEU A 120 -10.06 -29.60 0.00
C LEU A 120 -11.34 -29.83 -0.79
N HIS A 121 -12.01 -28.77 -1.22
CA HIS A 121 -13.21 -28.89 -2.04
C HIS A 121 -12.91 -29.57 -3.37
N HIS A 122 -11.82 -29.21 -4.05
CA HIS A 122 -11.41 -29.89 -5.29
C HIS A 122 -10.99 -31.35 -5.09
N THR A 123 -10.43 -31.71 -3.92
CA THR A 123 -10.02 -33.09 -3.63
C THR A 123 -11.21 -33.98 -3.26
N GLN A 124 -12.25 -33.44 -2.60
CA GLN A 124 -13.48 -34.17 -2.30
C GLN A 124 -14.30 -34.51 -3.56
N PHE A 125 -14.29 -33.67 -4.59
CA PHE A 125 -14.92 -34.02 -5.87
C PHE A 125 -14.20 -35.14 -6.60
N ALA A 126 -12.89 -35.33 -6.38
CA ALA A 126 -12.11 -36.40 -7.01
C ALA A 126 -12.28 -37.79 -6.35
N LEU A 127 -12.83 -37.86 -5.13
CA LEU A 127 -13.03 -39.11 -4.37
C LEU A 127 -14.52 -39.51 -4.25
N GLY A 128 -15.43 -38.71 -4.80
CA GLY A 128 -16.88 -38.97 -4.81
C GLY A 128 -17.41 -39.69 -6.06
N GLU A 129 -16.54 -40.09 -7.00
CA GLU A 129 -16.87 -40.85 -8.21
C GLU A 129 -16.25 -42.27 -8.20
N LEU A 130 -16.36 -42.99 -7.08
CA LEU A 130 -16.08 -44.44 -7.01
C LEU A 130 -17.27 -45.20 -6.43
#